data_AF-A0A660Z3B1-F1
#
_entry.id   AF-A0A660Z3B1-F1
#
_cell.length_a   1.000
_cell.length_b   1.000
_cell.length_c   1.000
_cell.angle_alpha   90.00
_cell.angle_beta   90.00
_cell.angle_gamma   90.00
#
_symmetry.space_group_name_H-M   'P 1'
#
loop_
_entity.id
_entity.type
_entity.pdbx_description
1 polymer ?
#
loop_
_entity_poly.entity_id
_entity_poly.type
_entity_poly.pdbx_seq_one_letter_code
_entity_poly.pdbx_strand_id
1 'polypeptide(L)'
;MKKIKFWQTLFVFTFFAVALAYSQTTIPTMMTEQTEECISCHNTETVGIYQEWGTSKHFRANVGCFECHQAAPNDVDAFEHNGFTIAIIVSPKDCSNCHEREVREFDESHHSKAGTILGSLDNFLADIVEG
;
A
#
# COMPACT_ATOMS: atom_id res chain seq x y z
N MET A 1 4.88 -48.29 21.75
CA MET A 1 3.90 -48.11 20.64
C MET A 1 3.01 -46.86 20.75
N LYS A 2 2.66 -46.35 21.95
CA LYS A 2 1.85 -45.12 22.09
C LYS A 2 2.61 -43.80 21.82
N LYS A 3 3.94 -43.76 22.05
CA LYS A 3 4.77 -42.55 21.84
C LYS A 3 5.01 -42.18 20.38
N ILE A 4 4.98 -43.16 19.45
CA ILE A 4 5.17 -42.93 18.01
C ILE A 4 3.92 -42.29 17.39
N LYS A 5 2.71 -42.67 17.84
CA LYS A 5 1.46 -42.06 17.41
C LYS A 5 1.28 -40.61 17.86
N PHE A 6 1.89 -40.23 19.00
CA PHE A 6 1.85 -38.86 19.53
C PHE A 6 2.72 -37.90 18.69
N TRP A 7 3.84 -38.39 18.16
CA TRP A 7 4.69 -37.56 17.30
C TRP A 7 4.19 -37.49 15.85
N GLN A 8 3.54 -38.55 15.36
CA GLN A 8 2.87 -38.54 14.05
C GLN A 8 1.65 -37.62 14.01
N THR A 9 0.94 -37.41 15.14
CA THR A 9 -0.17 -36.46 15.22
C THR A 9 0.30 -35.01 15.38
N LEU A 10 1.45 -34.78 16.02
CA LEU A 10 2.04 -33.44 16.15
C LEU A 10 2.59 -32.91 14.81
N PHE A 11 3.18 -33.78 13.98
CA PHE A 11 3.76 -33.39 12.69
C PHE A 11 2.71 -33.03 11.62
N VAL A 12 1.53 -33.63 11.69
CA VAL A 12 0.41 -33.34 10.76
C VAL A 12 -0.24 -31.98 11.07
N PHE A 13 -0.25 -31.55 12.34
CA PHE A 13 -0.82 -30.24 12.72
C PHE A 13 0.08 -29.05 12.35
N THR A 14 1.41 -29.24 12.29
CA THR A 14 2.34 -28.17 11.85
C THR A 14 2.35 -27.92 10.34
N PHE A 15 1.91 -28.89 9.51
CA PHE A 15 1.91 -28.72 8.06
C PHE A 15 0.66 -28.02 7.53
N PHE A 16 -0.44 -27.97 8.29
CA PHE A 16 -1.70 -27.35 7.86
C PHE A 16 -1.75 -25.83 8.10
N ALA A 17 -0.90 -25.29 8.96
CA ALA A 17 -0.89 -23.86 9.30
C ALA A 17 -0.16 -22.99 8.25
N VAL A 18 0.66 -23.56 7.37
CA VAL A 18 1.49 -22.80 6.42
C VAL A 18 0.71 -22.41 5.15
N ALA A 19 -0.42 -23.07 4.85
CA ALA A 19 -1.17 -22.83 3.61
C ALA A 19 -2.07 -21.57 3.62
N LEU A 20 -2.23 -20.91 4.77
CA LEU A 20 -3.13 -19.74 4.92
C LEU A 20 -2.42 -18.39 4.81
N ALA A 21 -1.10 -18.37 4.61
CA ALA A 21 -0.31 -17.14 4.52
C ALA A 21 -0.04 -16.68 3.07
N TYR A 22 -0.94 -17.01 2.13
CA TYR A 22 -0.95 -16.34 0.84
C TYR A 22 -1.65 -15.00 1.02
N SER A 23 -0.90 -13.91 0.88
CA SER A 23 -1.44 -12.55 0.77
C SER A 23 -2.62 -12.57 -0.22
N GLN A 24 -3.81 -12.21 0.26
CA GLN A 24 -5.03 -12.27 -0.53
C GLN A 24 -4.96 -11.22 -1.65
N THR A 25 -4.45 -11.61 -2.81
CA THR A 25 -4.57 -10.86 -4.07
C THR A 25 -6.00 -10.99 -4.62
N THR A 26 -7.02 -10.76 -3.79
CA THR A 26 -8.42 -10.78 -4.24
C THR A 26 -8.80 -9.37 -4.64
N ILE A 27 -8.98 -9.16 -5.95
CA ILE A 27 -9.48 -7.91 -6.49
C ILE A 27 -10.90 -7.67 -5.95
N PRO A 28 -11.21 -6.47 -5.41
CA PRO A 28 -12.56 -6.16 -4.95
C PRO A 28 -13.59 -6.34 -6.07
N THR A 29 -14.76 -6.90 -5.74
CA THR A 29 -15.82 -7.16 -6.73
C THR A 29 -16.68 -5.94 -7.03
N MET A 30 -16.64 -4.93 -6.17
CA MET A 30 -17.40 -3.68 -6.30
C MET A 30 -16.68 -2.54 -5.57
N MET A 31 -17.05 -1.30 -5.90
CA MET A 31 -16.58 -0.10 -5.20
C MET A 31 -17.14 -0.05 -3.78
N THR A 32 -16.40 0.56 -2.86
CA THR A 32 -16.85 0.79 -1.48
C THR A 32 -17.73 2.04 -1.38
N GLU A 33 -18.61 2.06 -0.39
CA GLU A 33 -19.46 3.22 -0.08
C GLU A 33 -18.61 4.46 0.24
N GLN A 34 -17.48 4.28 0.94
CA GLN A 34 -16.54 5.35 1.25
C GLN A 34 -15.98 5.98 -0.01
N THR A 35 -15.58 5.18 -1.02
CA THR A 35 -15.13 5.73 -2.29
C THR A 35 -16.27 6.46 -3.03
N GLU A 36 -17.51 5.99 -2.96
CA GLU A 36 -18.65 6.71 -3.56
C GLU A 36 -18.85 8.10 -2.94
N GLU A 37 -18.67 8.24 -1.62
CA GLU A 37 -18.69 9.54 -0.94
C GLU A 37 -17.54 10.45 -1.42
N CYS A 38 -16.34 9.90 -1.57
CA CYS A 38 -15.19 10.63 -2.12
C CYS A 38 -15.50 11.16 -3.54
N ILE A 39 -16.04 10.28 -4.40
CA ILE A 39 -16.38 10.60 -5.79
C ILE A 39 -17.45 11.69 -5.85
N SER A 40 -18.41 11.72 -4.92
CA SER A 40 -19.54 12.67 -4.93
C SER A 40 -19.11 14.14 -5.02
N CYS A 41 -17.93 14.46 -4.47
CA CYS A 41 -17.33 15.78 -4.47
C CYS A 41 -16.12 15.88 -5.43
N HIS A 42 -15.21 14.89 -5.42
CA HIS A 42 -13.97 14.97 -6.21
C HIS A 42 -14.19 14.88 -7.72
N ASN A 43 -15.35 14.40 -8.17
CA ASN A 43 -15.70 14.42 -9.60
C ASN A 43 -15.92 15.85 -10.15
N THR A 44 -16.18 16.84 -9.28
CA THR A 44 -16.31 18.27 -9.65
C THR A 44 -15.15 19.12 -9.14
N GLU A 45 -14.70 18.90 -7.90
CA GLU A 45 -13.66 19.75 -7.29
C GLU A 45 -12.27 19.47 -7.86
N THR A 46 -11.98 18.19 -8.19
CA THR A 46 -10.67 17.76 -8.71
C THR A 46 -10.84 16.88 -9.95
N VAL A 47 -11.54 17.41 -10.95
CA VAL A 47 -11.92 16.68 -12.17
C VAL A 47 -10.75 15.95 -12.82
N GLY A 48 -9.56 16.55 -12.84
CA GLY A 48 -8.37 15.94 -13.43
C GLY A 48 -7.97 14.62 -12.74
N ILE A 49 -7.97 14.60 -11.40
CA ILE A 49 -7.63 13.42 -10.61
C ILE A 49 -8.69 12.33 -10.82
N TYR A 50 -9.97 12.72 -10.77
CA TYR A 50 -11.08 11.80 -11.00
C TYR A 50 -11.01 11.15 -12.39
N GLN A 51 -10.69 11.93 -13.42
CA GLN A 51 -10.54 11.42 -14.79
C GLN A 51 -9.32 10.51 -14.94
N GLU A 52 -8.17 10.90 -14.38
CA GLU A 52 -6.95 10.06 -14.43
C GLU A 52 -7.21 8.71 -13.77
N TRP A 53 -7.77 8.71 -12.56
CA TRP A 53 -8.18 7.48 -11.87
C TRP A 53 -9.19 6.69 -12.71
N GLY A 54 -10.23 7.32 -13.27
CA GLY A 54 -11.28 6.65 -14.05
C GLY A 54 -10.77 5.93 -15.31
N THR A 55 -9.62 6.33 -15.86
CA THR A 55 -8.99 5.62 -16.99
C THR A 55 -8.02 4.50 -16.57
N SER A 56 -7.65 4.46 -15.29
CA SER A 56 -6.66 3.55 -14.73
C SER A 56 -7.12 2.09 -14.65
N LYS A 57 -6.17 1.19 -14.38
CA LYS A 57 -6.49 -0.21 -14.06
C LYS A 57 -7.08 -0.36 -12.66
N HIS A 58 -6.74 0.53 -11.72
CA HIS A 58 -7.28 0.50 -10.37
C HIS A 58 -8.79 0.75 -10.36
N PHE A 59 -9.28 1.73 -11.14
CA PHE A 59 -10.71 1.92 -11.36
C PHE A 59 -11.41 0.65 -11.85
N ARG A 60 -10.87 0.02 -12.91
CA ARG A 60 -11.41 -1.24 -13.46
C ARG A 60 -11.35 -2.43 -12.49
N ALA A 61 -10.49 -2.33 -11.48
CA ALA A 61 -10.31 -3.33 -10.43
C ALA A 61 -11.08 -2.98 -9.15
N ASN A 62 -11.96 -1.96 -9.19
CA ASN A 62 -12.69 -1.46 -8.02
C ASN A 62 -11.78 -1.03 -6.85
N VAL A 63 -10.56 -0.57 -7.14
CA VAL A 63 -9.68 0.08 -6.17
C VAL A 63 -9.90 1.59 -6.32
N GLY A 64 -10.59 2.15 -5.34
CA GLY A 64 -11.04 3.53 -5.31
C GLY A 64 -10.12 4.47 -4.56
N CYS A 65 -10.65 5.66 -4.26
CA CYS A 65 -9.94 6.70 -3.53
C CYS A 65 -9.62 6.22 -2.11
N PHE A 66 -10.62 5.68 -1.43
CA PHE A 66 -10.53 5.34 -0.01
C PHE A 66 -9.60 4.15 0.24
N GLU A 67 -9.56 3.18 -0.68
CA GLU A 67 -8.72 1.98 -0.53
C GLU A 67 -7.22 2.30 -0.46
N CYS A 68 -6.78 3.37 -1.14
CA CYS A 68 -5.40 3.85 -1.10
C CYS A 68 -5.18 4.91 -0.02
N HIS A 69 -6.16 5.80 0.19
CA HIS A 69 -6.00 6.96 1.06
C HIS A 69 -6.43 6.70 2.50
N GLN A 70 -7.09 5.60 2.86
CA GLN A 70 -7.43 5.33 4.26
C GLN A 70 -6.18 5.33 5.14
N ALA A 71 -6.25 5.94 6.33
CA ALA A 71 -5.12 5.98 7.26
C ALA A 71 -5.57 5.75 8.70
N ALA A 72 -4.65 5.28 9.52
CA ALA A 72 -4.84 5.27 10.95
C ALA A 72 -4.67 6.69 11.52
N PRO A 73 -5.42 7.09 12.57
CA PRO A 73 -5.31 8.43 13.15
C PRO A 73 -3.92 8.81 13.68
N ASN A 74 -3.05 7.83 13.87
CA ASN A 74 -1.68 8.00 14.35
C ASN A 74 -0.63 7.90 13.23
N ASP A 75 -1.04 7.75 11.97
CA ASP A 75 -0.11 7.87 10.84
C ASP A 75 0.39 9.31 10.74
N VAL A 76 1.66 9.48 10.36
CA VAL A 76 2.34 10.78 10.42
C VAL A 76 1.78 11.80 9.43
N ASP A 77 1.12 11.32 8.39
CA ASP A 77 0.46 12.08 7.34
C ASP A 77 -1.07 11.91 7.37
N ALA A 78 -1.61 11.41 8.48
CA ALA A 78 -3.04 11.32 8.70
C ALA A 78 -3.68 12.72 8.75
N PHE A 79 -4.82 12.82 8.10
CA PHE A 79 -5.59 14.05 7.96
C PHE A 79 -7.08 13.74 8.07
N GLU A 80 -7.80 14.55 8.86
CA GLU A 80 -9.26 14.47 8.92
C GLU A 80 -9.84 15.17 7.69
N HIS A 81 -10.65 14.45 6.93
CA HIS A 81 -11.29 14.95 5.72
C HIS A 81 -12.73 14.47 5.64
N ASN A 82 -13.66 15.38 5.97
CA ASN A 82 -15.11 15.17 5.83
C ASN A 82 -15.64 13.91 6.54
N GLY A 83 -15.14 13.63 7.75
CA GLY A 83 -15.54 12.48 8.55
C GLY A 83 -14.66 11.24 8.38
N PHE A 84 -13.69 11.29 7.45
CA PHE A 84 -12.72 10.23 7.23
C PHE A 84 -11.34 10.61 7.75
N THR A 85 -10.56 9.61 8.17
CA THR A 85 -9.13 9.76 8.40
C THR A 85 -8.39 9.22 7.18
N ILE A 86 -7.66 10.10 6.49
CA ILE A 86 -6.96 9.77 5.26
C ILE A 86 -5.47 10.13 5.32
N ALA A 87 -4.65 9.42 4.56
CA ALA A 87 -3.28 9.79 4.22
C ALA A 87 -3.31 10.74 3.02
N ILE A 88 -2.67 11.90 3.16
CA ILE A 88 -2.51 12.83 2.02
C ILE A 88 -1.48 12.27 1.02
N ILE A 89 -0.50 11.49 1.50
CA ILE A 89 0.58 10.93 0.68
C ILE A 89 0.48 9.41 0.70
N VAL A 90 -0.02 8.82 -0.39
CA VAL A 90 0.01 7.36 -0.56
C VAL A 90 1.46 6.91 -0.78
N SER A 91 2.03 6.27 0.24
CA SER A 91 3.42 5.83 0.27
C SER A 91 3.59 4.42 -0.32
N PRO A 92 4.83 3.95 -0.58
CA PRO A 92 5.07 2.56 -0.95
C PRO A 92 4.51 1.54 0.05
N LYS A 93 4.40 1.93 1.34
CA LYS A 93 3.83 1.06 2.37
C LYS A 93 2.34 0.82 2.15
N ASP A 94 1.60 1.82 1.68
CA ASP A 94 0.17 1.69 1.39
C ASP A 94 -0.06 0.80 0.17
N CYS A 95 0.80 0.93 -0.85
CA CYS A 95 0.83 0.03 -2.00
C CYS A 95 1.08 -1.43 -1.60
N SER A 96 1.88 -1.67 -0.56
CA SER A 96 2.29 -3.01 -0.13
C SER A 96 1.15 -3.86 0.41
N ASN A 97 0.03 -3.24 0.79
CA ASN A 97 -1.19 -3.94 1.19
C ASN A 97 -1.70 -4.89 0.08
N CYS A 98 -1.46 -4.55 -1.19
CA CYS A 98 -1.85 -5.35 -2.36
C CYS A 98 -0.65 -5.78 -3.24
N HIS A 99 0.41 -4.96 -3.28
CA HIS A 99 1.58 -5.11 -4.16
C HIS A 99 2.87 -5.37 -3.37
N GLU A 100 2.80 -6.28 -2.39
CA GLU A 100 3.93 -6.59 -1.49
C GLU A 100 5.22 -6.94 -2.25
N ARG A 101 5.11 -7.74 -3.32
CA ARG A 101 6.26 -8.18 -4.10
C ARG A 101 6.92 -7.00 -4.82
N GLU A 102 6.16 -6.20 -5.56
CA GLU A 102 6.68 -5.05 -6.30
C GLU A 102 7.29 -4.01 -5.36
N VAL A 103 6.66 -3.78 -4.20
CA VAL A 103 7.20 -2.84 -3.21
C VAL A 103 8.52 -3.34 -2.65
N ARG A 104 8.65 -4.64 -2.34
CA ARG A 104 9.92 -5.23 -1.89
C ARG A 104 11.01 -5.10 -2.96
N GLU A 105 10.68 -5.41 -4.22
CA GLU A 105 11.61 -5.25 -5.34
C GLU A 105 12.07 -3.79 -5.50
N PHE A 106 11.16 -2.83 -5.35
CA PHE A 106 11.48 -1.40 -5.42
C PHE A 106 12.34 -0.95 -4.23
N ASP A 107 11.98 -1.34 -3.01
CA ASP A 107 12.67 -0.97 -1.77
C ASP A 107 14.13 -1.44 -1.76
N GLU A 108 14.39 -2.63 -2.30
CA GLU A 108 15.74 -3.18 -2.45
C GLU A 108 16.57 -2.49 -3.56
N SER A 109 15.94 -1.72 -4.46
CA SER A 109 16.61 -1.07 -5.58
C SER A 109 17.41 0.19 -5.17
N HIS A 110 18.22 0.71 -6.09
CA HIS A 110 18.87 2.01 -5.88
C HIS A 110 17.89 3.19 -6.00
N HIS A 111 16.77 3.02 -6.71
CA HIS A 111 15.79 4.09 -6.91
C HIS A 111 15.10 4.49 -5.59
N SER A 112 14.79 3.53 -4.72
CA SER A 112 14.22 3.82 -3.39
C SER A 112 15.16 4.64 -2.50
N LYS A 113 16.48 4.54 -2.75
CA LYS A 113 17.53 5.23 -1.99
C LYS A 113 17.94 6.55 -2.61
N ALA A 114 17.38 6.96 -3.75
CA ALA A 114 17.82 8.16 -4.47
C ALA A 114 17.84 9.41 -3.58
N GLY A 115 16.85 9.58 -2.68
CA GLY A 115 16.78 10.72 -1.77
C GLY A 115 17.92 10.79 -0.73
N THR A 116 18.64 9.70 -0.46
CA THR A 116 19.78 9.73 0.49
C THR A 116 20.95 10.57 -0.01
N ILE A 117 20.99 10.90 -1.30
CA ILE A 117 21.99 11.85 -1.84
C ILE A 117 21.94 13.16 -1.06
N LEU A 118 20.75 13.68 -0.74
CA LEU A 118 20.56 14.96 -0.05
C LEU A 118 21.26 15.02 1.33
N GLY A 119 21.57 13.87 1.93
CA GLY A 119 22.33 13.75 3.17
C GLY A 119 23.77 13.27 3.01
N SER A 120 24.30 13.17 1.79
CA SER A 120 25.64 12.66 1.50
C SER A 120 26.66 13.80 1.27
N LEU A 121 27.95 13.45 1.32
CA LEU A 121 29.03 14.38 0.96
C LEU A 121 28.95 14.78 -0.52
N ASP A 122 28.40 13.92 -1.37
CA ASP A 122 28.25 14.21 -2.79
C ASP A 122 27.22 15.33 -3.02
N ASN A 123 26.18 15.45 -2.17
CA ASN A 123 25.28 16.60 -2.23
C ASN A 123 25.94 17.90 -1.78
N PHE A 124 26.90 17.86 -0.85
CA PHE A 124 27.72 19.05 -0.56
C PHE A 124 28.54 19.47 -1.79
N LEU A 125 29.10 18.50 -2.53
CA LEU A 125 29.80 18.80 -3.77
C LEU A 125 28.85 19.40 -4.81
N ALA A 126 27.68 18.81 -5.01
CA ALA A 126 26.67 19.29 -5.95
C ALA A 126 26.17 20.71 -5.59
N ASP A 127 25.73 20.94 -4.35
CA ASP A 127 25.11 22.21 -3.94
C ASP A 127 26.12 23.36 -3.75
N ILE A 128 27.33 23.07 -3.24
CA ILE A 128 28.30 24.12 -2.83
C ILE A 128 29.41 24.31 -3.85
N VAL A 129 29.85 23.24 -4.53
CA VAL A 129 30.96 23.31 -5.49
C VAL A 129 30.45 23.50 -6.91
N GLU A 130 29.38 22.81 -7.29
CA GLU A 130 28.88 22.77 -8.67
C GLU A 130 27.70 23.74 -8.94
N GLY A 131 26.84 23.97 -7.94
CA GLY A 131 25.77 24.99 -7.97
C GLY A 131 24.42 24.47 -8.46
#